data_AF-A0A6B3KLH9-F1
#
_entry.id   AF-A0A6B3KLH9-F1
#
_cell.length_a   1.000
_cell.length_b   1.000
_cell.length_c   1.000
_cell.angle_alpha   90.00
_cell.angle_beta   90.00
_cell.angle_gamma   90.00
#
_symmetry.space_group_name_H-M   'P 1'
#
loop_
_entity.id
_entity.type
_entity.pdbx_description
1 polymer ?
#
loop_
_entity_poly.entity_id
_entity_poly.type
_entity_poly.pdbx_seq_one_letter_code
_entity_poly.pdbx_strand_id
1 'polypeptide(L)'
;EGLDGLRARLEEYYKLGARFAKWRAVINIGEDIPSGTCIEANSHALARYAALCQEQGLVPMVEPEVIMDGNHDIETCYEVTEATLRS
;
A
#
# COMPACT_ATOMS: atom_id res chain seq x y z
N GLU A 1 -1.88 9.33 -3.75
CA GLU A 1 -1.34 10.15 -4.86
C GLU A 1 -0.31 9.35 -5.65
N GLY A 2 0.21 9.84 -6.78
CA GLY A 2 1.36 9.24 -7.49
C GLY A 2 1.06 8.15 -8.53
N LEU A 3 -0.20 7.76 -8.70
CA LEU A 3 -0.60 6.84 -9.80
C LEU A 3 -0.52 7.53 -11.17
N ASP A 4 -0.65 8.84 -11.20
CA ASP A 4 -0.58 9.63 -12.43
C ASP A 4 0.83 9.55 -13.03
N GLY A 5 0.91 9.20 -14.31
CA GLY A 5 2.17 8.97 -15.03
C GLY A 5 2.97 7.75 -14.55
N LEU A 6 2.47 6.94 -13.62
CA LEU A 6 3.22 5.83 -13.02
C LEU A 6 3.65 4.80 -14.07
N ARG A 7 2.79 4.50 -15.05
CA ARG A 7 3.09 3.56 -16.14
C ARG A 7 4.37 3.93 -16.88
N ALA A 8 4.49 5.19 -17.29
CA ALA A 8 5.66 5.68 -18.04
C ALA A 8 6.94 5.62 -17.19
N ARG A 9 6.85 5.98 -15.90
CA ARG A 9 7.99 5.88 -14.98
C ARG A 9 8.43 4.42 -14.79
N LEU A 10 7.49 3.50 -14.60
CA LEU A 10 7.78 2.07 -14.45
C LEU A 10 8.44 1.48 -15.70
N GLU A 11 7.97 1.84 -16.89
CA GLU A 11 8.58 1.43 -18.17
C GLU A 11 10.03 1.90 -18.26
N GLU A 12 10.29 3.17 -17.91
CA GLU A 12 11.64 3.73 -17.86
C GLU A 12 12.52 2.98 -16.86
N TYR A 13 12.03 2.75 -15.64
CA TYR A 13 12.79 2.03 -14.62
C TYR A 13 13.10 0.58 -15.01
N TYR A 14 12.19 -0.09 -15.72
CA TYR A 14 12.46 -1.43 -16.24
C TYR A 14 13.63 -1.42 -17.24
N LYS A 15 13.65 -0.44 -18.15
CA LYS A 15 14.75 -0.23 -19.12
C LYS A 15 16.08 0.07 -18.44
N LEU A 16 16.04 0.77 -17.30
CA LEU A 16 17.22 1.04 -16.46
C LEU A 16 17.66 -0.17 -15.62
N GLY A 17 16.91 -1.28 -15.65
CA GLY A 17 17.28 -2.54 -15.00
C GLY A 17 16.52 -2.88 -13.72
N ALA A 18 15.57 -2.02 -13.28
CA ALA A 18 14.73 -2.35 -12.13
C ALA A 18 13.86 -3.59 -12.41
N ARG A 19 13.68 -4.44 -11.41
CA ARG A 19 12.88 -5.68 -11.50
C ARG A 19 11.80 -5.79 -10.43
N PHE A 20 11.80 -4.87 -9.47
CA PHE A 20 10.75 -4.73 -8.49
C PHE A 20 10.58 -3.24 -8.18
N ALA A 21 9.41 -2.89 -7.66
CA ALA A 21 9.12 -1.56 -7.14
C ALA A 21 8.47 -1.69 -5.76
N LYS A 22 8.49 -0.62 -4.96
CA LYS A 22 7.83 -0.57 -3.66
C LYS A 22 6.81 0.55 -3.60
N TRP A 23 5.65 0.27 -3.01
CA TRP A 23 4.69 1.30 -2.66
C TRP A 23 4.13 1.09 -1.26
N ARG A 24 4.21 2.16 -0.47
CA ARG A 24 3.81 2.19 0.94
C ARG A 24 2.52 2.98 1.11
N ALA A 25 1.52 2.34 1.72
CA ALA A 25 0.36 3.00 2.30
C ALA A 25 0.55 3.05 3.83
N VAL A 26 0.06 4.10 4.48
CA VAL A 26 0.20 4.29 5.92
C VAL A 26 -1.18 4.25 6.56
N ILE A 27 -1.34 3.37 7.54
CA ILE A 27 -2.57 3.15 8.30
C ILE A 27 -2.30 3.51 9.76
N ASN A 28 -2.85 4.63 10.23
CA ASN A 28 -2.69 5.08 11.61
C ASN A 28 -3.81 4.53 12.50
N ILE A 29 -3.46 4.18 13.74
CA ILE A 29 -4.40 3.79 14.79
C ILE A 29 -4.61 4.95 15.75
N GLY A 30 -5.86 5.26 16.07
CA GLY A 30 -6.23 6.34 16.98
C GLY A 30 -7.71 6.26 17.35
N GLU A 31 -8.22 7.30 18.00
CA GLU A 31 -9.65 7.41 18.29
C GLU A 31 -10.43 7.52 16.96
N ASP A 32 -11.32 6.56 16.70
CA ASP A 32 -12.13 6.42 15.49
C ASP A 32 -11.37 6.28 14.15
N ILE A 33 -10.08 5.94 14.18
CA ILE A 33 -9.26 5.69 12.98
C ILE A 33 -8.43 4.39 13.10
N PRO A 34 -8.22 3.64 12.00
CA PRO A 34 -8.60 3.97 10.62
C PRO A 34 -10.08 3.73 10.32
N SER A 35 -10.67 4.58 9.48
CA SER A 35 -12.01 4.32 8.95
C SER A 35 -11.97 3.22 7.88
N GLY A 36 -13.07 2.50 7.70
CA GLY A 36 -13.18 1.49 6.63
C GLY A 36 -12.90 2.07 5.24
N THR A 37 -13.38 3.28 4.96
CA THR A 37 -13.08 4.00 3.71
C THR A 37 -11.58 4.28 3.53
N CYS A 38 -10.85 4.56 4.62
CA CYS A 38 -9.39 4.75 4.55
C CYS A 38 -8.70 3.46 4.13
N ILE A 39 -9.10 2.33 4.72
CA ILE A 39 -8.56 1.01 4.38
C ILE A 39 -8.86 0.69 2.91
N GLU A 40 -10.13 0.77 2.49
CA GLU A 40 -10.55 0.48 1.10
C GLU A 40 -9.82 1.36 0.07
N ALA A 41 -9.70 2.67 0.33
CA ALA A 41 -9.03 3.59 -0.57
C ALA A 41 -7.53 3.25 -0.74
N ASN A 42 -6.85 2.89 0.35
CA ASN A 42 -5.45 2.48 0.31
C ASN A 42 -5.28 1.11 -0.37
N SER A 43 -6.12 0.12 -0.04
CA SER A 43 -6.11 -1.19 -0.71
C SER A 43 -6.33 -1.07 -2.22
N HIS A 44 -7.30 -0.25 -2.64
CA HIS A 44 -7.56 -0.01 -4.06
C HIS A 44 -6.38 0.69 -4.76
N ALA A 45 -5.75 1.68 -4.11
CA ALA A 45 -4.58 2.34 -4.66
C ALA A 45 -3.38 1.38 -4.81
N LEU A 46 -3.14 0.53 -3.80
CA LEU A 46 -2.10 -0.50 -3.82
C LEU A 46 -2.35 -1.56 -4.90
N ALA A 47 -3.60 -1.99 -5.09
CA ALA A 47 -3.98 -2.92 -6.14
C ALA A 47 -3.74 -2.33 -7.54
N ARG A 48 -4.11 -1.06 -7.75
CA ARG A 48 -3.83 -0.35 -9.02
C ARG A 48 -2.33 -0.20 -9.28
N TYR A 49 -1.56 0.15 -8.24
CA TYR A 49 -0.11 0.19 -8.32
C TYR A 49 0.48 -1.17 -8.71
N ALA A 50 0.04 -2.25 -8.06
CA ALA A 50 0.54 -3.60 -8.31
C ALA A 50 0.25 -4.07 -9.73
N ALA A 51 -0.96 -3.82 -10.23
CA ALA A 51 -1.33 -4.11 -11.62
C ALA A 51 -0.41 -3.38 -12.61
N LEU A 52 -0.17 -2.08 -12.41
CA LEU A 52 0.72 -1.30 -13.26
C LEU A 52 2.16 -1.80 -13.23
N CYS A 53 2.68 -2.23 -12.07
CA CYS A 53 4.00 -2.84 -11.97
C CYS A 53 4.11 -4.13 -12.78
N GLN A 54 3.13 -5.03 -12.61
CA GLN A 54 3.12 -6.32 -13.31
C GLN A 54 3.01 -6.12 -14.82
N GLU A 55 2.20 -5.17 -15.29
CA GLU A 55 2.09 -4.81 -16.71
C GLU A 55 3.43 -4.34 -17.31
N GLN A 56 4.30 -3.70 -16.52
CA GLN A 56 5.62 -3.25 -16.97
C GLN A 56 6.76 -4.26 -16.66
N GLY A 57 6.43 -5.43 -16.12
CA GLY A 57 7.40 -6.48 -15.79
C GLY A 57 8.18 -6.26 -14.50
N LEU A 58 7.69 -5.42 -13.58
CA LEU A 58 8.25 -5.26 -12.23
C LEU A 58 7.41 -6.05 -11.21
N VAL A 59 8.09 -6.72 -10.28
CA VAL A 59 7.46 -7.31 -9.09
C VAL A 59 7.00 -6.18 -8.14
N PRO A 60 5.70 -6.06 -7.81
CA PRO A 60 5.25 -5.06 -6.86
C PRO A 60 5.45 -5.53 -5.42
N MET A 61 6.20 -4.75 -4.63
CA MET A 61 6.16 -4.82 -3.17
C MET A 61 5.02 -3.92 -2.66
N VAL A 62 3.97 -4.56 -2.15
CA VAL A 62 2.77 -3.94 -1.61
C VAL A 62 2.93 -3.82 -0.09
N GLU A 63 2.95 -2.59 0.44
CA GLU A 63 3.30 -2.31 1.84
C GLU A 63 2.21 -1.47 2.52
N PRO A 64 1.09 -2.09 2.96
CA PRO A 64 0.09 -1.43 3.80
C PRO A 64 0.57 -1.43 5.26
N GLU A 65 1.30 -0.39 5.65
CA GLU A 65 1.91 -0.32 6.98
C GLU A 65 0.94 0.21 8.02
N VAL A 66 0.57 -0.66 8.97
CA VAL A 66 -0.10 -0.27 10.20
C VAL A 66 0.93 0.26 11.17
N ILE A 67 0.77 1.52 11.57
CA ILE A 67 1.73 2.22 12.42
C ILE A 67 1.59 1.76 13.87
N MET A 68 2.72 1.36 14.45
CA MET A 68 2.81 0.91 15.85
C MET A 68 2.76 2.07 16.86
N ASP A 69 2.98 3.31 16.42
CA ASP A 69 2.97 4.47 17.29
C ASP A 69 1.55 4.71 17.85
N GLY A 70 1.45 4.82 19.17
CA GLY A 70 0.20 5.09 19.87
C GLY A 70 0.14 4.43 21.24
N ASN A 71 -1.03 4.55 21.88
CA ASN A 71 -1.33 3.93 23.18
C ASN A 71 -2.22 2.68 23.05
N HIS A 72 -2.40 2.18 21.82
CA HIS A 72 -3.19 0.98 21.56
C HIS A 72 -2.43 -0.29 21.98
N ASP A 73 -3.16 -1.34 22.32
CA ASP A 73 -2.57 -2.62 22.69
C ASP A 73 -2.31 -3.51 21.45
N ILE A 74 -1.72 -4.68 21.70
CA ILE A 74 -1.37 -5.63 20.64
C ILE A 74 -2.61 -6.18 19.93
N GLU A 75 -3.73 -6.34 20.64
CA GLU A 75 -4.97 -6.84 20.05
C GLU A 75 -5.55 -5.83 19.07
N THR A 76 -5.58 -4.55 19.43
CA THR A 76 -6.00 -3.47 18.53
C THR A 76 -5.13 -3.42 17.27
N CYS A 77 -3.80 -3.53 17.43
CA CYS A 77 -2.88 -3.56 16.29
C CYS A 77 -3.13 -4.77 15.38
N TYR A 78 -3.39 -5.95 15.97
CA TYR A 78 -3.75 -7.15 15.24
C TYR A 78 -5.05 -6.97 14.45
N GLU A 79 -6.12 -6.47 15.07
CA GLU A 79 -7.42 -6.27 14.43
C GLU A 79 -7.32 -5.32 13.23
N VAL A 80 -6.61 -4.20 13.40
CA VAL A 80 -6.41 -3.23 12.31
C VAL A 80 -5.56 -3.83 11.19
N THR A 81 -4.53 -4.60 11.53
CA THR A 81 -3.70 -5.31 10.55
C THR A 81 -4.51 -6.35 9.77
N GLU A 82 -5.31 -7.16 10.45
CA GLU A 82 -6.17 -8.15 9.81
C GLU A 82 -7.19 -7.49 8.88
N ALA A 83 -7.87 -6.44 9.34
CA ALA A 83 -8.82 -5.69 8.52
C ALA A 83 -8.16 -5.10 7.28
N THR A 84 -6.96 -4.53 7.44
CA THR A 84 -6.19 -3.93 6.34
C THR A 84 -5.77 -4.96 5.31
N LEU A 85 -5.33 -6.16 5.72
CA LEU A 85 -4.85 -7.21 4.82
C LEU A 85 -5.97 -8.02 4.14
N ARG A 86 -7.19 -8.03 4.70
CA ARG A 86 -8.34 -8.73 4.12
C ARG A 86 -9.13 -7.92 3.08
N SER A 87 -8.95 -6.59 3.06
CA SER A 87 -9.76 -5.65 2.28
C SER A 87 -9.43 -5.63 0.79
#